data_AF-A0A539DYA0-F1
#
_entry.id   AF-A0A539DYA0-F1
#
_cell.length_a   1.000
_cell.length_b   1.000
_cell.length_c   1.000
_cell.angle_alpha   90.00
_cell.angle_beta   90.00
_cell.angle_gamma   90.00
#
_symmetry.space_group_name_H-M   'P 1'
#
loop_
_entity.id
_entity.type
_entity.pdbx_description
1 polymer ?
#
loop_
_entity_poly.entity_id
_entity_poly.type
_entity_poly.pdbx_seq_one_letter_code
_entity_poly.pdbx_strand_id
1 'polypeptide(L)'
;MPRGNPSPKLAITVDPDVHERVVSAAAQEGVSVSAWMTEAARRALVVRDGLSAVAEWERLNGPFTADEMASARQRVAAELVTPRKRSA
;
A
#
# COMPACT_ATOMS: atom_id res chain seq x y z
N MET A 1 -3.53 -1.26 -35.40
CA MET A 1 -3.89 -1.86 -34.10
C MET A 1 -5.10 -1.11 -33.55
N PRO A 2 -6.16 -1.77 -33.07
CA PRO A 2 -7.22 -1.08 -32.35
C PRO A 2 -6.61 -0.54 -31.06
N ARG A 3 -6.68 0.77 -30.83
CA ARG A 3 -6.28 1.33 -29.54
C ARG A 3 -7.31 0.84 -28.53
N GLY A 4 -6.87 0.10 -27.51
CA GLY A 4 -7.74 -0.29 -26.39
C GLY A 4 -8.44 0.95 -25.81
N ASN A 5 -9.59 0.76 -25.16
CA ASN A 5 -10.34 1.85 -24.57
C ASN A 5 -9.44 2.64 -23.60
N PRO A 6 -9.33 3.97 -23.71
CA PRO A 6 -8.49 4.74 -22.82
C PRO A 6 -8.94 4.53 -21.37
N SER A 7 -7.98 4.51 -20.44
CA SER A 7 -8.28 4.42 -19.02
C SER A 7 -9.24 5.56 -18.61
N PRO A 8 -10.24 5.29 -17.77
CA PRO A 8 -11.14 6.32 -17.28
C PRO A 8 -10.37 7.46 -16.61
N LYS A 9 -10.71 8.71 -16.95
CA LYS A 9 -10.09 9.90 -16.35
C LYS A 9 -10.81 10.25 -15.05
N LEU A 10 -10.04 10.42 -13.98
CA LEU A 10 -10.50 10.95 -12.71
C LEU A 10 -10.09 12.43 -12.59
N ALA A 11 -11.07 13.32 -12.40
CA ALA A 11 -10.81 14.73 -12.12
C ALA A 11 -11.09 15.00 -10.63
N ILE A 12 -10.07 15.41 -9.89
CA ILE A 12 -10.13 15.65 -8.44
C ILE A 12 -9.44 16.96 -8.10
N THR A 13 -9.93 17.62 -7.06
CA THR A 13 -9.21 18.73 -6.41
C THR A 13 -8.30 18.12 -5.34
N VAL A 14 -7.04 18.56 -5.30
CA VAL A 14 -6.03 18.12 -4.34
C VAL A 14 -5.57 19.36 -3.58
N ASP A 15 -5.32 19.23 -2.28
CA ASP A 15 -4.75 20.32 -1.48
C ASP A 15 -3.45 20.83 -2.15
N PRO A 16 -3.22 22.15 -2.23
CA PRO A 16 -2.01 22.70 -2.81
C PRO A 16 -0.71 22.09 -2.27
N ASP A 17 -0.63 21.83 -0.96
CA ASP A 17 0.58 21.27 -0.35
C ASP A 17 0.82 19.81 -0.79
N VAL A 18 -0.24 19.02 -0.89
CA VAL A 18 -0.20 17.65 -1.40
C VAL A 18 0.11 17.65 -2.88
N HIS A 19 -0.46 18.55 -3.67
CA HIS A 19 -0.21 18.65 -5.10
C HIS A 19 1.30 18.83 -5.39
N GLU A 20 1.94 19.79 -4.72
CA GLU A 20 3.39 20.04 -4.89
C GLU A 20 4.22 18.79 -4.53
N ARG A 21 3.87 18.13 -3.43
CA ARG A 21 4.55 16.91 -2.97
C ARG A 21 4.37 15.74 -3.94
N VAL A 22 3.18 15.56 -4.51
CA VAL A 22 2.91 14.54 -5.52
C VAL A 22 3.73 14.78 -6.79
N VAL A 23 3.75 16.02 -7.29
CA VAL A 23 4.52 16.39 -8.48
C VAL A 23 6.01 16.15 -8.23
N SER A 24 6.52 16.56 -7.07
CA SER A 24 7.92 16.35 -6.69
C SER A 24 8.27 14.87 -6.57
N ALA A 25 7.44 14.06 -5.91
CA ALA A 25 7.68 12.62 -5.75
C ALA A 25 7.67 11.89 -7.11
N ALA A 26 6.71 12.20 -7.98
CA ALA A 26 6.67 11.63 -9.33
C ALA A 26 7.93 11.98 -10.14
N ALA A 27 8.40 13.23 -10.05
CA ALA A 27 9.62 13.68 -10.71
C ALA A 27 10.89 12.98 -10.17
N GLN A 28 11.01 12.84 -8.85
CA GLN A 28 12.13 12.14 -8.20
C GLN A 28 12.17 10.65 -8.58
N GLU A 29 11.01 10.01 -8.71
CA GLU A 29 10.87 8.61 -9.11
C GLU A 29 10.92 8.40 -10.64
N GLY A 30 10.97 9.48 -11.43
CA GLY A 30 11.04 9.40 -12.89
C GLY A 30 9.76 8.88 -13.55
N VAL A 31 8.60 9.07 -12.92
CA VAL A 31 7.29 8.59 -13.39
C VAL A 31 6.32 9.74 -13.61
N SER A 32 5.23 9.51 -14.34
CA SER A 32 4.17 10.51 -14.46
C SER A 32 3.38 10.65 -13.15
N VAL A 33 2.76 11.81 -12.92
CA VAL A 33 1.86 12.04 -11.78
C VAL A 33 0.73 11.01 -11.73
N SER A 34 0.14 10.66 -12.88
CA SER A 34 -0.93 9.65 -12.93
C SER A 34 -0.44 8.25 -12.56
N ALA A 35 0.78 7.87 -12.96
CA ALA A 35 1.37 6.60 -12.58
C ALA A 35 1.66 6.55 -11.08
N TRP A 36 2.28 7.62 -10.55
CA TRP A 36 2.58 7.74 -9.13
C TRP A 36 1.30 7.69 -8.27
N MET A 37 0.27 8.44 -8.65
CA MET A 37 -1.03 8.44 -7.97
C MET A 37 -1.73 7.09 -8.07
N THR A 38 -1.64 6.41 -9.21
CA THR A 38 -2.20 5.05 -9.36
C THR A 38 -1.55 4.09 -8.39
N GLU A 39 -0.22 4.13 -8.25
CA GLU A 39 0.50 3.26 -7.31
C GLU A 39 0.20 3.62 -5.85
N ALA A 40 0.15 4.91 -5.52
CA ALA A 40 -0.28 5.36 -4.20
C ALA A 40 -1.69 4.85 -3.86
N ALA A 41 -2.64 4.95 -4.80
CA ALA A 41 -3.99 4.44 -4.63
C ALA A 41 -4.02 2.92 -4.45
N ARG A 42 -3.24 2.16 -5.24
CA ARG A 42 -3.13 0.70 -5.08
C ARG A 42 -2.66 0.31 -3.69
N ARG A 43 -1.60 0.95 -3.19
CA ARG A 43 -1.07 0.71 -1.84
C ARG A 43 -2.12 1.01 -0.77
N ALA A 44 -2.82 2.14 -0.89
CA ALA A 44 -3.87 2.52 0.06
C ALA A 44 -5.04 1.51 0.06
N LEU A 45 -5.46 1.03 -1.10
CA LEU A 45 -6.52 0.04 -1.23
C LEU A 45 -6.11 -1.31 -0.63
N VAL A 46 -4.89 -1.80 -0.90
CA VAL A 46 -4.39 -3.05 -0.30
C VAL A 46 -4.40 -2.98 1.22
N VAL A 47 -3.96 -1.86 1.82
CA VAL A 47 -3.99 -1.68 3.27
C VAL A 47 -5.43 -1.69 3.79
N ARG A 48 -6.34 -0.98 3.13
CA ARG A 48 -7.76 -0.95 3.52
C ARG A 48 -8.39 -2.34 3.48
N ASP A 49 -8.16 -3.09 2.41
CA ASP A 49 -8.70 -4.44 2.24
C ASP A 49 -8.11 -5.39 3.28
N GLY A 50 -6.80 -5.29 3.54
CA GLY A 50 -6.12 -6.06 4.59
C GLY A 50 -6.69 -5.78 5.98
N LEU A 51 -6.90 -4.51 6.34
CA LEU A 51 -7.52 -4.15 7.62
C LEU A 51 -8.97 -4.67 7.73
N SER A 52 -9.70 -4.67 6.63
CA SER A 52 -11.07 -5.20 6.59
C SER A 52 -11.07 -6.71 6.81
N ALA A 53 -10.12 -7.43 6.21
CA ALA A 53 -9.93 -8.87 6.40
C ALA A 53 -9.52 -9.20 7.85
N VAL A 54 -8.66 -8.40 8.49
CA VAL A 54 -8.31 -8.57 9.90
C VAL A 54 -9.55 -8.39 10.79
N ALA A 55 -10.33 -7.33 10.57
CA ALA A 55 -11.55 -7.08 11.35
C ALA A 55 -12.58 -8.23 11.18
N GLU A 56 -12.72 -8.78 9.98
CA GLU A 56 -13.56 -9.96 9.74
C GLU A 56 -13.06 -11.18 10.53
N TRP A 57 -11.75 -11.43 10.52
CA TRP A 57 -11.16 -12.52 11.28
C TRP A 57 -11.38 -12.34 12.79
N GLU A 58 -11.16 -11.15 13.34
CA GLU A 58 -11.36 -10.88 14.77
C GLU A 58 -12.82 -11.04 15.20
N ARG A 59 -13.77 -10.71 14.32
CA ARG A 59 -15.19 -10.95 14.57
C ARG A 59 -15.51 -12.45 14.71
N LEU A 60 -14.80 -13.31 13.99
CA LEU A 60 -15.01 -14.76 14.00
C LEU A 60 -14.22 -15.48 15.10
N ASN A 61 -13.05 -14.95 15.49
CA ASN A 61 -12.09 -15.65 16.35
C ASN A 61 -11.80 -14.93 17.67
N GLY A 62 -12.28 -13.71 17.84
CA GLY A 62 -11.88 -12.80 18.92
C GLY A 62 -10.68 -11.92 18.52
N PRO A 63 -10.48 -10.78 19.20
CA PRO A 63 -9.34 -9.90 18.94
C PRO A 63 -8.02 -10.57 19.35
N PHE A 64 -6.92 -10.19 18.71
CA PHE A 64 -5.59 -10.65 19.12
C PHE A 64 -5.24 -10.16 20.53
N THR A 65 -4.71 -11.04 21.35
CA THR A 65 -4.19 -10.69 22.67
C THR A 65 -2.86 -9.94 22.57
N ALA A 66 -2.49 -9.22 23.63
CA ALA A 66 -1.23 -8.49 23.68
C ALA A 66 -0.01 -9.42 23.52
N ASP A 67 -0.07 -10.63 24.09
CA ASP A 67 1.01 -11.62 24.05
C ASP A 67 1.18 -12.23 22.65
N GLU A 68 0.07 -12.49 21.96
CA GLU A 68 0.07 -12.94 20.56
C GLU A 68 0.66 -11.86 19.65
N MET A 69 0.27 -10.60 19.85
CA MET A 69 0.81 -9.47 19.08
C MET A 69 2.30 -9.25 19.35
N ALA A 70 2.74 -9.37 20.60
CA ALA A 70 4.16 -9.26 20.96
C ALA A 70 4.98 -10.37 20.28
N SER A 71 4.50 -11.62 20.36
CA SER A 71 5.13 -12.77 19.71
C SER A 71 5.17 -12.64 18.19
N ALA A 72 4.10 -12.12 17.56
CA ALA A 72 4.05 -11.86 16.13
C ALA A 72 5.05 -10.77 15.70
N ARG A 73 5.13 -9.66 16.44
CA ARG A 73 6.10 -8.58 16.15
C ARG A 73 7.54 -9.06 16.26
N GLN A 74 7.85 -9.89 17.25
CA GLN A 74 9.19 -10.49 17.38
C GLN A 74 9.55 -11.36 16.18
N ARG A 75 8.61 -12.20 15.70
CA ARG A 75 8.82 -13.03 14.50
C ARG A 75 9.06 -12.18 13.25
N VAL A 76 8.20 -11.20 13.00
CA VAL A 76 8.33 -10.30 11.84
C VAL A 76 9.67 -9.55 11.89
N ALA A 77 10.06 -9.02 13.05
CA ALA A 77 11.35 -8.34 13.21
C ALA A 77 12.53 -9.28 12.90
N ALA A 78 12.48 -10.54 13.35
CA ALA A 78 13.52 -11.52 13.05
C ALA A 78 13.62 -11.84 11.54
N GLU A 79 12.49 -11.93 10.85
CA GLU A 79 12.44 -12.14 9.40
C GLU A 79 12.98 -10.95 8.60
N LEU A 80 12.78 -9.71 9.08
CA LEU A 80 13.29 -8.50 8.45
C LEU A 80 14.79 -8.28 8.67
N VAL A 81 15.35 -8.77 9.79
CA VAL A 81 16.78 -8.68 10.11
C VAL A 81 17.59 -9.77 9.42
N THR A 82 17.00 -10.93 9.15
CA THR A 82 17.70 -12.03 8.47
C THR A 82 17.86 -11.68 6.98
N PRO A 83 19.10 -11.63 6.42
CA PRO A 83 19.27 -11.37 4.99
C PRO A 83 18.53 -12.46 4.22
N ARG A 84 17.51 -12.05 3.47
CA ARG A 84 16.68 -12.91 2.64
C ARG A 84 17.63 -13.73 1.76
N LYS A 85 17.84 -15.02 2.07
CA LYS A 85 18.54 -15.94 1.17
C LYS A 85 17.77 -15.88 -0.14
N ARG A 86 18.33 -15.22 -1.15
CA ARG A 86 17.83 -15.29 -2.52
C ARG A 86 18.06 -16.73 -2.94
N SER A 87 17.02 -17.54 -2.87
CA SER A 87 16.99 -18.82 -3.59
C SER A 87 17.17 -18.50 -5.07
N ALA A 88 18.27 -18.97 -5.63
CA ALA A 88 18.59 -18.93 -7.05
C ALA A 88 17.69 -19.88 -7.84
#